data_AF-A0A7W1JE20-F1
#
_entry.id   AF-A0A7W1JE20-F1
#
_cell.length_a   1.000
_cell.length_b   1.000
_cell.length_c   1.000
_cell.angle_alpha   90.00
_cell.angle_beta   90.00
_cell.angle_gamma   90.00
#
_symmetry.space_group_name_H-M   'P 1'
#
loop_
_entity.id
_entity.type
_entity.pdbx_description
1 polymer ?
#
loop_
_entity_poly.entity_id
_entity_poly.type
_entity_poly.pdbx_seq_one_letter_code
_entity_poly.pdbx_strand_id
1 'polypeptide(L)' 'MPPRKRRVPVVLDTNVIIAFHLSTNPQSANVKVYRLWRNERRLQLIVSDETISEYLEMVLLHKLIKFGIP' A
#
# COMPACT_ATOMS: atom_id res chain seq x y z
N MET A 1 19.32 21.29 14.41
CA MET A 1 18.37 20.28 13.87
C MET A 1 17.02 20.98 13.74
N PRO A 2 16.44 21.15 12.55
CA PRO A 2 15.12 21.77 12.45
C PRO A 2 14.12 20.92 13.23
N PRO A 3 13.08 21.50 13.85
CA PRO A 3 12.09 20.74 14.59
C PRO A 3 11.52 19.68 13.65
N ARG A 4 11.58 18.40 14.04
CA ARG A 4 10.93 17.31 13.31
C ARG A 4 9.46 17.72 13.21
N LYS A 5 9.05 18.25 12.05
CA LYS A 5 7.64 18.62 11.77
C LYS A 5 6.79 17.50 12.32
N ARG A 6 5.85 17.82 13.21
CA ARG A 6 4.94 16.87 13.87
C ARG A 6 4.33 16.00 12.77
N ARG A 7 4.89 14.80 12.55
CA ARG A 7 4.42 13.89 11.51
C ARG A 7 3.15 13.28 12.06
N VAL A 8 2.02 13.49 11.38
CA VAL A 8 0.79 12.79 11.71
C VAL A 8 1.01 11.33 11.30
N PRO A 9 1.00 10.38 12.24
CA PRO A 9 1.03 8.97 11.87
C PRO A 9 -0.27 8.65 11.15
N VAL A 10 -0.16 8.08 9.96
CA VAL A 10 -1.31 7.64 9.16
C VAL A 10 -1.24 6.12 9.11
N VAL A 11 -2.25 5.47 9.68
CA VAL A 11 -2.45 4.03 9.53
C VAL A 11 -3.25 3.83 8.25
N LEU A 12 -2.68 3.12 7.28
CA LEU A 12 -3.41 2.72 6.09
C LEU A 12 -4.02 1.34 6.36
N ASP A 13 -5.30 1.23 6.09
CA ASP A 13 -5.98 -0.05 6.06
C ASP A 13 -5.49 -0.89 4.87
N THR A 14 -5.45 -2.21 5.04
CA THR A 14 -4.98 -3.18 4.04
C THR A 14 -5.71 -2.99 2.72
N ASN A 15 -7.01 -2.67 2.79
CA ASN A 15 -7.86 -2.40 1.63
C ASN A 15 -7.32 -1.29 0.71
N VAL A 16 -6.70 -0.24 1.26
CA VAL A 16 -6.15 0.87 0.45
C VAL A 16 -4.93 0.41 -0.33
N ILE A 17 -4.09 -0.43 0.27
CA ILE A 17 -2.87 -0.99 -0.34
C ILE A 17 -3.23 -2.02 -1.41
N ILE A 18 -4.20 -2.90 -1.11
CA ILE A 18 -4.73 -3.90 -2.04
C ILE A 18 -5.35 -3.20 -3.24
N ALA A 19 -6.22 -2.21 -3.00
CA ALA A 19 -6.89 -1.49 -4.07
C ALA A 19 -5.89 -0.71 -4.94
N PHE A 20 -4.75 -0.28 -4.40
CA PHE A 20 -3.64 0.23 -5.19
C PHE A 20 -3.01 -0.86 -6.07
N HIS A 21 -2.70 -2.04 -5.53
CA HIS A 21 -2.05 -3.14 -6.27
C HIS A 21 -2.93 -3.79 -7.32
N LEU A 22 -4.23 -3.92 -7.04
CA LEU A 22 -5.21 -4.48 -7.98
C LEU A 22 -5.64 -3.45 -9.04
N SER A 23 -5.44 -2.15 -8.79
CA SER A 23 -5.82 -1.12 -9.74
C SER A 23 -4.96 -1.18 -11.01
N THR A 24 -5.59 -1.53 -12.13
CA THR A 24 -4.99 -1.44 -13.46
C THR A 24 -4.97 -0.01 -13.99
N ASN A 25 -5.80 0.88 -13.44
CA ASN A 25 -5.90 2.27 -13.85
C ASN A 25 -4.99 3.17 -12.98
N PRO A 26 -3.94 3.80 -13.55
CA PRO A 26 -3.03 4.68 -12.80
C PRO A 26 -3.67 6.00 -12.34
N GLN A 27 -4.88 6.33 -12.83
CA GLN A 27 -5.65 7.51 -12.45
C GLN A 27 -6.72 7.24 -11.38
N SER A 28 -6.84 6.00 -10.90
CA SER A 28 -7.81 5.65 -9.86
C SER A 28 -7.55 6.41 -8.56
N ALA A 29 -8.62 6.66 -7.80
CA ALA A 29 -8.51 7.35 -6.51
C ALA A 29 -7.53 6.63 -5.56
N ASN A 30 -7.55 5.31 -5.55
CA ASN A 30 -6.65 4.48 -4.73
C ASN A 30 -5.19 4.71 -5.08
N VAL A 31 -4.86 4.79 -6.37
CA VAL A 31 -3.50 5.07 -6.84
C VAL A 31 -3.07 6.48 -6.48
N LYS A 32 -3.95 7.47 -6.60
CA LYS A 32 -3.66 8.86 -6.24
C LYS A 32 -3.40 9.00 -4.73
N VAL A 33 -4.25 8.41 -3.89
CA VAL A 33 -4.10 8.44 -2.43
C VAL A 33 -2.79 7.76 -2.01
N TYR A 34 -2.51 6.57 -2.54
CA TYR A 34 -1.28 5.85 -2.21
C TYR A 34 -0.01 6.60 -2.66
N ARG A 35 -0.02 7.18 -3.87
CA ARG A 35 1.11 7.97 -4.38
C ARG A 35 1.34 9.26 -3.60
N LEU A 36 0.28 10.00 -3.27
CA LEU A 36 0.39 11.21 -2.45
C LEU A 36 0.98 10.88 -1.07
N TRP A 37 0.54 9.78 -0.46
CA TRP A 37 1.06 9.31 0.82
C TRP A 37 2.54 8.90 0.75
N ARG A 38 2.93 8.07 -0.23
CA ARG A 38 4.30 7.55 -0.38
C ARG A 38 5.29 8.62 -0.86
N ASN A 39 4.95 9.32 -1.92
CA ASN A 39 5.88 10.17 -2.65
C ASN A 39 5.95 11.58 -2.07
N GLU A 40 4.78 12.19 -1.80
CA GLU A 40 4.74 13.58 -1.34
C GLU A 40 4.94 13.69 0.17
N ARG A 41 4.30 12.82 0.95
CA ARG A 41 4.35 12.88 2.41
C ARG A 41 5.50 12.08 3.01
N ARG A 42 6.13 11.18 2.24
CA ARG A 42 7.25 10.30 2.66
C ARG A 42 6.98 9.67 4.03
N LEU A 43 5.74 9.25 4.24
CA LEU A 43 5.29 8.70 5.52
C LEU A 43 5.88 7.31 5.71
N GLN A 44 6.28 7.00 6.94
CA GLN A 44 6.69 5.64 7.28
C GLN A 44 5.44 4.77 7.29
N LEU A 45 5.47 3.68 6.53
CA LEU A 45 4.48 2.61 6.69
C LEU A 45 4.79 1.94 8.02
N ILE A 46 3.84 1.97 8.94
CA ILE A 46 3.84 1.12 10.11
C ILE A 46 2.73 0.12 9.87
N VAL A 47 3.08 -1.15 9.78
CA VAL A 47 2.19 -2.26 9.46
C VAL A 47 2.53 -3.40 10.41
N SER A 48 1.54 -4.19 10.81
CA SER A 48 1.78 -5.38 11.63
C SER A 48 2.25 -6.55 10.77
N ASP A 49 2.91 -7.53 11.38
CA ASP A 49 3.41 -8.71 10.68
C ASP A 49 2.26 -9.56 10.11
N GLU A 50 1.12 -9.59 10.80
CA GLU A 50 -0.11 -10.25 10.34
C GLU A 50 -0.63 -9.59 9.06
N THR A 51 -0.65 -8.24 9.04
CA THR A 51 -1.12 -7.47 7.88
C THR A 51 -0.18 -7.65 6.68
N ILE A 52 1.13 -7.78 6.91
CA ILE A 52 2.09 -8.12 5.84
C ILE A 52 1.81 -9.53 5.29
N SER A 53 1.55 -10.49 6.18
CA SER A 53 1.32 -11.89 5.80
C SER A 53 0.07 -12.03 4.93
N GLU A 54 -1.06 -11.43 5.35
CA GLU A 54 -2.29 -11.36 4.53
C GLU A 54 -2.04 -10.69 3.16
N TYR A 55 -1.27 -9.61 3.16
CA TYR A 55 -0.92 -8.91 1.92
C TYR A 55 -0.10 -9.79 0.97
N LEU A 56 0.92 -10.49 1.49
CA LEU A 56 1.76 -11.36 0.69
C LEU A 56 0.94 -12.51 0.10
N GLU A 57 0.08 -13.14 0.89
CA GLU A 57 -0.81 -14.21 0.43
C GLU A 57 -1.72 -13.72 -0.71
N MET A 58 -2.40 -12.58 -0.55
CA MET A 58 -3.30 -12.08 -1.58
C MET A 58 -2.59 -11.64 -2.86
N VAL A 59 -1.43 -11.00 -2.75
CA VAL A 59 -0.65 -10.58 -3.92
C VAL A 59 -0.03 -11.78 -4.64
N LEU A 60 0.48 -12.77 -3.90
CA LEU A 60 0.98 -14.02 -4.48
C LEU A 60 -0.14 -14.77 -5.17
N LEU A 61 -1.29 -14.96 -4.53
CA LEU A 61 -2.44 -15.63 -5.12
C LEU A 61 -2.91 -14.93 -6.40
N HIS A 62 -3.04 -13.59 -6.37
CA HIS A 62 -3.41 -12.83 -7.56
C HIS A 62 -2.37 -12.94 -8.69
N LYS A 63 -1.07 -12.96 -8.36
CA LYS A 63 -0.02 -13.18 -9.36
C LYS A 63 -0.05 -14.61 -9.92
N LEU A 64 -0.22 -15.62 -9.10
CA LEU A 64 -0.30 -17.02 -9.54
C LEU A 64 -1.49 -17.21 -10.50
N ILE A 65 -2.67 -16.70 -10.14
CA ILE A 65 -3.85 -16.70 -11.00
C ILE A 65 -3.59 -15.95 -12.31
N LYS A 66 -2.92 -14.78 -12.26
CA LYS A 66 -2.67 -13.95 -13.43
C LYS A 66 -1.59 -14.52 -14.36
N PHE A 67 -0.60 -15.24 -13.83
CA PHE A 67 0.54 -15.76 -14.58
C PHE A 67 0.47 -17.27 -14.87
N GLY A 68 -0.57 -17.97 -14.40
CA GLY A 68 -0.80 -19.38 -14.73
C GLY A 68 0.31 -20.31 -14.25
N ILE A 69 0.96 -19.98 -13.14
CA ILE A 69 1.94 -20.87 -12.49
C ILE A 69 1.15 -21.66 -11.44
N PRO A 70 1.10 -23.00 -11.54
CA PRO A 70 0.37 -23.85 -10.60
C PRO A 70 0.88 -23.74 -9.17
#